data_AF-A0A352KUI3-F1
#
_entry.id   AF-A0A352KUI3-F1
#
_cell.length_a   1.000
_cell.length_b   1.000
_cell.length_c   1.000
_cell.angle_alpha   90.00
_cell.angle_beta   90.00
_cell.angle_gamma   90.00
#
_symmetry.space_group_name_H-M   'P 1'
#
loop_
_entity.id
_entity.type
_entity.pdbx_description
1 polymer ?
#
loop_
_entity_poly.entity_id
_entity_poly.type
_entity_poly.pdbx_seq_one_letter_code
_entity_poly.pdbx_strand_id
1 'polypeptide(L)' 'MKPDNPLETLRNLGPQSCRWLREVGIHTISQLRQIGPVGAFQLVRRKSPSTSINLLWAIAAALADIDWRKLPA' A
#
# COMPACT_ATOMS: atom_id res chain seq x y z
N MET A 1 -1.87 -5.23 -22.59
CA MET A 1 -1.50 -4.94 -21.18
C MET A 1 -2.23 -3.68 -20.77
N LYS A 2 -3.05 -3.72 -19.70
CA LYS A 2 -3.63 -2.48 -19.16
C LYS A 2 -2.47 -1.61 -18.64
N PRO A 3 -2.48 -0.28 -18.84
CA PRO A 3 -1.52 0.58 -18.17
C PRO A 3 -1.73 0.39 -16.68
N ASP A 4 -0.74 -0.19 -16.00
CA ASP A 4 -0.81 -0.39 -14.57
C ASP A 4 -0.62 0.97 -13.89
N ASN A 5 -1.68 1.48 -13.28
CA ASN A 5 -1.64 2.76 -12.59
C ASN A 5 -0.51 2.79 -11.53
N PRO A 6 0.24 3.89 -11.43
CA PRO A 6 1.29 4.05 -10.44
C PRO A 6 0.69 4.23 -9.04
N LEU A 7 1.44 3.82 -8.01
CA LEU A 7 0.98 3.84 -6.62
C LEU A 7 0.58 5.24 -6.12
N GLU A 8 1.18 6.30 -6.67
CA GLU A 8 0.87 7.70 -6.35
C GLU A 8 -0.57 8.11 -6.68
N THR A 9 -1.26 7.34 -7.52
CA THR A 9 -2.68 7.60 -7.83
C THR A 9 -3.62 7.06 -6.76
N LEU A 10 -3.14 6.25 -5.82
CA LEU A 10 -3.93 5.72 -4.73
C LEU A 10 -4.13 6.76 -3.62
N ARG A 11 -5.40 7.01 -3.28
CA ARG A 11 -5.77 7.70 -2.05
C ARG A 11 -5.18 6.98 -0.83
N ASN A 12 -4.86 7.72 0.22
CA ASN A 12 -4.27 7.25 1.48
C ASN A 12 -2.78 6.83 1.44
N LEU A 13 -2.13 6.74 0.26
CA LEU A 13 -0.70 6.45 0.18
C LEU A 13 0.11 7.73 -0.05
N GLY A 14 0.83 8.16 0.98
CA GLY A 14 1.77 9.28 0.87
C GLY A 14 3.08 8.90 0.17
N PRO A 15 3.92 9.88 -0.20
CA PRO A 15 5.18 9.65 -0.90
C PRO A 15 6.12 8.66 -0.20
N GLN A 16 6.14 8.66 1.13
CA GLN A 16 6.94 7.73 1.94
C GLN A 16 6.42 6.28 1.82
N SER A 17 5.11 6.07 1.91
CA SER A 17 4.49 4.76 1.74
C SER A 17 4.77 4.19 0.34
N CYS A 18 4.64 5.03 -0.70
CA CYS A 18 4.98 4.65 -2.07
C CYS A 18 6.46 4.28 -2.22
N ARG A 19 7.38 5.00 -1.56
CA ARG A 19 8.80 4.65 -1.54
C ARG A 19 9.05 3.28 -0.92
N TRP A 20 8.49 3.02 0.25
CA TRP A 20 8.65 1.73 0.93
C TRP A 20 8.11 0.56 0.09
N LEU A 21 6.96 0.74 -0.55
CA LEU A 21 6.38 -0.27 -1.45
C LEU A 21 7.32 -0.57 -2.62
N ARG A 22 7.94 0.45 -3.22
CA ARG A 22 8.93 0.27 -4.29
C ARG A 22 10.19 -0.44 -3.82
N GLU A 23 10.68 -0.13 -2.63
CA GLU A 23 11.87 -0.76 -2.05
C GLU A 23 11.69 -2.27 -1.83
N VAL A 24 10.45 -2.75 -1.74
CA VAL A 24 10.10 -4.17 -1.64
C VAL A 24 9.58 -4.78 -2.95
N GLY A 25 9.72 -4.07 -4.07
CA GLY A 25 9.38 -4.55 -5.41
C GLY A 25 7.93 -4.33 -5.85
N ILE A 26 7.17 -3.50 -5.13
CA ILE A 26 5.79 -3.15 -5.48
C ILE A 26 5.79 -1.77 -6.14
N HIS A 27 5.60 -1.75 -7.45
CA HIS A 27 5.66 -0.54 -8.27
C HIS A 27 4.29 -0.10 -8.77
N THR A 28 3.31 -1.01 -8.82
CA THR A 28 2.00 -0.76 -9.41
C THR A 28 0.83 -1.17 -8.51
N ILE A 29 -0.35 -0.59 -8.78
CA ILE A 29 -1.59 -0.96 -8.09
C ILE A 29 -1.92 -2.45 -8.32
N SER A 30 -1.68 -2.98 -9.52
CA SER A 30 -1.93 -4.38 -9.85
C SER A 30 -1.08 -5.33 -9.00
N GLN A 31 0.21 -5.02 -8.84
CA GLN A 31 1.11 -5.78 -7.96
C GLN A 31 0.64 -5.69 -6.50
N LEU A 32 0.28 -4.49 -6.05
CA LEU A 32 -0.23 -4.27 -4.70
C LEU A 32 -1.52 -5.07 -4.43
N ARG A 33 -2.42 -5.17 -5.42
CA ARG A 33 -3.64 -5.99 -5.36
C ARG A 33 -3.36 -7.48 -5.31
N GLN A 34 -2.39 -7.96 -6.09
CA GLN A 34 -2.01 -9.38 -6.10
C GLN A 34 -1.43 -9.83 -4.75
N ILE A 35 -0.61 -8.98 -4.13
CA ILE A 35 0.03 -9.27 -2.83
C ILE A 35 -0.96 -9.06 -1.67
N GLY A 36 -1.83 -8.05 -1.80
CA GLY A 36 -2.77 -7.65 -0.76
C GLY A 36 -2.12 -6.84 0.38
N PRO A 37 -2.97 -6.24 1.25
CA PRO A 37 -2.52 -5.28 2.26
C PRO A 37 -1.59 -5.89 3.31
N VAL A 38 -1.93 -7.08 3.83
CA VAL A 38 -1.13 -7.77 4.85
C VAL A 38 0.23 -8.19 4.30
N GLY A 39 0.26 -8.76 3.09
CA GLY A 39 1.51 -9.17 2.44
C GLY A 39 2.44 -7.99 2.17
N ALA A 40 1.90 -6.90 1.63
CA ALA A 40 2.66 -5.70 1.34
C ALA A 40 3.23 -5.06 2.63
N PHE A 41 2.43 -4.99 3.68
CA PHE A 41 2.88 -4.51 4.99
C PHE A 41 4.00 -5.37 5.57
N GLN A 42 3.89 -6.70 5.52
CA GLN A 42 4.92 -7.61 6.02
C GLN A 42 6.24 -7.46 5.25
N LEU A 43 6.18 -7.31 3.92
CA LEU A 43 7.37 -7.07 3.11
C LEU A 43 8.07 -5.77 3.52
N VAL A 44 7.30 -4.67 3.69
CA VAL A 44 7.86 -3.39 4.13
C VAL A 44 8.44 -3.50 5.54
N ARG A 45 7.72 -4.10 6.49
CA ARG A 45 8.15 -4.22 7.89
C ARG A 45 9.42 -5.07 8.05
N ARG A 46 9.67 -6.03 7.15
CA ARG A 46 10.93 -6.78 7.12
C ARG A 46 12.13 -5.90 6.73
N LYS A 47 11.95 -4.91 5.87
CA LYS A 47 13.00 -3.94 5.49
C LYS A 47 13.09 -2.75 6.44
N SER A 48 11.95 -2.28 6.95
CA SER A 48 11.82 -1.11 7.82
C SER A 48 11.05 -1.49 9.10
N PRO A 49 11.73 -1.96 10.15
CA PRO A 49 11.08 -2.40 11.40
C PRO A 49 10.30 -1.31 12.12
N SER A 50 10.62 -0.03 11.88
CA SER A 50 9.94 1.14 12.45
C SER A 50 8.61 1.48 11.77
N THR A 51 8.24 0.78 10.69
CA THR A 51 6.97 1.00 9.99
C THR A 51 5.80 0.69 10.92
N SER A 52 4.95 1.69 11.14
CA SER A 52 3.76 1.56 11.99
C SER A 52 2.63 0.80 11.29
N ILE A 53 1.69 0.28 12.08
CA ILE A 53 0.48 -0.40 11.59
C ILE A 53 -0.40 0.51 10.71
N ASN A 54 -0.21 1.84 10.78
CA ASN A 54 -0.91 2.78 9.91
C ASN A 54 -0.64 2.51 8.43
N LEU A 55 0.53 1.97 8.07
CA LEU A 55 0.79 1.59 6.68
C LEU A 55 -0.16 0.47 6.21
N LEU A 56 -0.42 -0.52 7.07
CA LEU A 56 -1.35 -1.60 6.73
C LEU A 56 -2.74 -1.04 6.42
N TRP A 57 -3.24 -0.16 7.29
CA TRP A 57 -4.54 0.49 7.12
C TRP A 57 -4.58 1.38 5.88
N ALA A 58 -3.52 2.14 5.63
CA ALA A 58 -3.40 2.96 4.44
C ALA A 58 -3.46 2.12 3.15
N ILE A 59 -2.78 0.99 3.10
CA ILE A 59 -2.82 0.07 1.96
C ILE A 59 -4.23 -0.54 1.80
N ALA A 60 -4.85 -0.99 2.89
CA ALA A 60 -6.19 -1.57 2.84
C ALA A 60 -7.24 -0.55 2.33
N ALA A 61 -7.23 0.67 2.88
CA ALA A 61 -8.12 1.75 2.47
C ALA A 61 -7.85 2.19 1.02
N ALA A 62 -6.59 2.26 0.60
CA ALA A 62 -6.19 2.56 -0.77
C ALA A 62 -6.74 1.52 -1.76
N LEU A 63 -6.60 0.24 -1.46
CA LEU A 63 -7.08 -0.85 -2.33
C LEU A 63 -8.61 -0.92 -2.39
N ALA A 64 -9.29 -0.59 -1.29
CA ALA A 64 -10.74 -0.52 -1.21
C ALA A 64 -11.32 0.74 -1.88
N ASP A 65 -10.49 1.72 -2.23
CA ASP A 65 -10.91 3.05 -2.70
C ASP A 65 -11.82 3.80 -1.70
N ILE A 66 -11.64 3.52 -0.40
CA ILE A 66 -12.42 4.09 0.70
C ILE A 66 -11.54 5.10 1.46
N ASP A 67 -12.12 6.20 1.94
CA ASP A 67 -11.45 7.06 2.93
C ASP A 67 -11.23 6.22 4.19
N TRP A 68 -9.98 6.10 4.67
CA TRP A 68 -9.66 5.26 5.83
C TRP A 68 -10.50 5.57 7.08
N ARG A 69 -11.09 6.77 7.19
CA ARG A 69 -12.04 7.14 8.25
C ARG A 69 -13.42 6.47 8.15
N LYS A 70 -13.69 5.76 7.06
CA LYS A 70 -14.95 5.03 6.79
C LYS A 70 -14.79 3.50 6.85
N LEU A 71 -13.63 2.99 7.26
CA LEU A 71 -13.48 1.55 7.50
C LEU A 71 -14.39 1.14 8.68
N PRO A 72 -15.30 0.16 8.51
CA PRO A 72 -16.07 -0.37 9.63
C PRO A 72 -15.14 -1.05 10.65
N ALA A 73 -15.48 -0.92 11.93
CA ALA A 73 -14.74 -1.49 13.06
C ALA A 73 -14.75 -3.02 13.07
#